data_AF-A1CD43-F1
#
_entry.id   AF-A1CD43-F1
#
_cell.length_a   1.000
_cell.length_b   1.000
_cell.length_c   1.000
_cell.angle_alpha   90.00
_cell.angle_beta   90.00
_cell.angle_gamma   90.00
#
_symmetry.space_group_name_H-M   'P 1'
#
loop_
_entity.id
_entity.type
_entity.pdbx_description
1 polymer ?
#
loop_
_entity_poly.entity_id
_entity_poly.type
_entity_poly.pdbx_seq_one_letter_code
_entity_poly.pdbx_strand_id
1 'polypeptide(L)'
;MAYDCYCALCGVGFCGMLIETPSETATERRRRWIEKRSQALQAGQSIDQVPRDGEEPVRSYDPRIVGWENVAWLYKAYCLGHNPQAASGKGNYGSGTDDTPGPVIPFHGCCFEILTRALTGSTETTSLDLKVLYDLMAGLCNETASALQLNYGEDIRRAQGRYWECIPGAEYCATHPTETPGLEQFLRTDMVEDSSFRKPYTEFDLNGRSPVSPFGKLPLEIVYQICSYLPGDSLRALSQASLSIQSVTQDNWFWKRFIQWEMPWFWKFQTSHGSKSFPPDLNYKRLYLWLDKMTAPRYGMDDLTLIGVANRRRIWGVCEQLADRYDRTLRQQTAVAA
;
A
#
# COMPACT_ATOMS: atom_id res chain seq x y z
N MET A 1 -10.47 0.76 30.76
CA MET A 1 -11.45 1.10 29.68
C MET A 1 -10.98 0.41 28.41
N ALA A 2 -11.86 -0.31 27.71
CA ALA A 2 -11.49 -1.09 26.53
C ALA A 2 -11.44 -0.20 25.26
N TYR A 3 -10.42 -0.41 24.43
CA TYR A 3 -10.27 0.15 23.10
C TYR A 3 -10.69 -0.90 22.07
N ASP A 4 -11.18 -0.48 20.90
CA ASP A 4 -11.32 -1.40 19.75
C ASP A 4 -9.96 -2.00 19.39
N CYS A 5 -9.96 -3.29 19.04
CA CYS A 5 -8.79 -3.93 18.45
C CYS A 5 -8.74 -3.62 16.95
N TYR A 6 -7.54 -3.33 16.45
CA TYR A 6 -7.28 -3.02 15.05
C TYR A 6 -6.46 -4.13 14.41
N CYS A 7 -6.65 -4.33 13.11
CA CYS A 7 -5.83 -5.26 12.35
C CYS A 7 -4.36 -4.87 12.43
N ALA A 8 -3.49 -5.81 12.84
CA ALA A 8 -2.07 -5.59 13.01
C ALA A 8 -1.33 -5.10 11.74
N LEU A 9 -1.90 -5.38 10.56
CA LEU A 9 -1.26 -5.16 9.26
C LEU A 9 -1.83 -3.98 8.49
N CYS A 10 -3.14 -3.69 8.62
CA CYS A 10 -3.76 -2.56 7.92
C CYS A 10 -4.23 -1.45 8.86
N GLY A 11 -4.28 -1.70 10.16
CA GLY A 11 -4.71 -0.76 11.20
C GLY A 11 -6.21 -0.45 11.21
N VAL A 12 -7.00 -1.09 10.35
CA VAL A 12 -8.46 -0.90 10.28
C VAL A 12 -9.17 -1.71 11.36
N GLY A 13 -10.25 -1.16 11.92
CA GLY A 13 -11.11 -1.85 12.90
C GLY A 13 -11.87 -3.03 12.31
N PHE A 14 -12.28 -3.96 13.19
CA PHE A 14 -13.11 -5.12 12.81
C PHE A 14 -14.62 -4.84 12.89
N CYS A 15 -15.00 -3.64 13.30
CA CYS A 15 -16.38 -3.19 13.44
C CYS A 15 -16.45 -1.66 13.29
N GLY A 16 -17.66 -1.09 13.43
CA GLY A 16 -17.85 0.36 13.40
C GLY A 16 -17.86 0.99 11.99
N MET A 17 -17.93 0.19 10.93
CA MET A 17 -18.10 0.70 9.57
C MET A 17 -19.50 1.29 9.42
N LEU A 18 -19.56 2.58 9.10
CA LEU A 18 -20.80 3.32 8.85
C LEU A 18 -20.82 3.72 7.38
N ILE A 19 -21.79 3.21 6.63
CA ILE A 19 -22.02 3.57 5.23
C ILE A 19 -23.29 4.40 5.16
N GLU A 20 -23.22 5.58 4.53
CA GLU A 20 -24.38 6.46 4.41
C GLU A 20 -25.43 5.88 3.46
N THR A 21 -26.71 6.19 3.72
CA THR A 21 -27.77 5.87 2.75
C THR A 21 -27.62 6.75 1.50
N PRO A 22 -27.72 6.19 0.28
CA PRO A 22 -27.62 6.98 -0.94
C PRO A 22 -28.64 8.12 -0.98
N SER A 23 -28.16 9.35 -1.13
CA SER A 23 -28.97 10.56 -1.28
C SER A 23 -28.17 11.63 -2.02
N GLU A 24 -28.81 12.36 -2.94
CA GLU A 24 -28.16 13.45 -3.67
C GLU A 24 -27.69 14.58 -2.75
N THR A 25 -28.49 14.93 -1.74
CA THR A 25 -28.14 15.99 -0.78
C THR A 25 -26.94 15.57 0.10
N ALA A 26 -26.91 14.31 0.52
CA ALA A 26 -25.80 13.74 1.29
C ALA A 26 -24.52 13.66 0.46
N THR A 27 -24.65 13.27 -0.81
CA THR A 27 -23.54 13.21 -1.77
C THR A 27 -22.93 14.59 -1.99
N GLU A 28 -23.76 15.61 -2.18
CA GLU A 28 -23.29 16.98 -2.38
C GLU A 28 -22.60 17.55 -1.14
N ARG A 29 -23.18 17.31 0.04
CA ARG A 29 -22.58 17.68 1.33
C ARG A 29 -21.19 17.07 1.49
N ARG A 30 -21.06 15.77 1.20
CA ARG A 30 -19.80 15.04 1.27
C ARG A 30 -18.77 15.57 0.28
N ARG A 31 -19.18 15.85 -0.95
CA ARG A 31 -18.29 16.41 -1.97
C ARG A 31 -17.65 17.71 -1.49
N ARG A 32 -18.46 18.64 -0.98
CA ARG A 32 -17.97 19.90 -0.40
C ARG A 32 -17.06 19.67 0.82
N TRP A 33 -17.45 18.74 1.68
CA TRP A 33 -16.68 18.37 2.88
C TRP A 33 -15.27 17.87 2.52
N ILE A 34 -15.17 16.98 1.53
CA ILE A 34 -13.91 16.39 1.05
C ILE A 34 -13.10 17.46 0.30
N GLU A 35 -13.72 18.24 -0.57
CA GLU A 35 -13.04 19.27 -1.37
C GLU A 35 -12.37 20.33 -0.47
N LYS A 36 -13.08 20.85 0.52
CA LYS A 36 -12.55 21.82 1.49
C LYS A 36 -11.32 21.29 2.24
N ARG A 37 -11.35 20.00 2.61
CA ARG A 37 -10.26 19.33 3.33
C ARG A 37 -9.09 18.96 2.43
N SER A 38 -9.36 18.59 1.18
CA SER A 38 -8.36 18.37 0.16
C SER A 38 -7.58 19.65 -0.15
N GLN A 39 -8.27 20.79 -0.25
CA GLN A 39 -7.64 22.11 -0.41
C GLN A 39 -6.75 22.47 0.78
N ALA A 40 -7.20 22.20 2.02
CA ALA A 40 -6.40 22.42 3.22
C ALA A 40 -5.11 21.58 3.22
N LEU A 41 -5.18 20.30 2.87
CA LEU A 41 -4.00 19.44 2.72
C LEU A 41 -3.04 19.97 1.66
N GLN A 42 -3.55 20.43 0.52
CA GLN A 42 -2.72 21.03 -0.55
C GLN A 42 -2.03 22.31 -0.08
N ALA A 43 -2.63 23.07 0.83
CA ALA A 43 -2.04 24.24 1.47
C ALA A 43 -1.08 23.90 2.63
N GLY A 44 -0.83 22.61 2.91
CA GLY A 44 0.02 22.17 4.02
C GLY A 44 -0.63 22.30 5.40
N GLN A 45 -1.95 22.46 5.46
CA GLN A 45 -2.72 22.55 6.71
C GLN A 45 -3.25 21.17 7.13
N SER A 46 -3.46 20.98 8.43
CA SER A 46 -4.10 19.76 8.93
C SER A 46 -5.61 19.79 8.67
N ILE A 47 -6.18 18.64 8.27
CA ILE A 47 -7.63 18.46 8.13
C ILE A 47 -8.38 18.77 9.43
N ASP A 48 -7.76 18.51 10.58
CA ASP A 48 -8.38 18.71 11.89
C ASP A 48 -8.54 20.19 12.24
N GLN A 49 -7.80 21.07 11.55
CA GLN A 49 -7.85 22.53 11.72
C GLN A 49 -8.87 23.20 10.79
N VAL A 50 -9.50 22.45 9.88
CA VAL A 50 -10.49 23.01 8.94
C VAL A 50 -11.77 23.38 9.68
N PRO A 51 -12.22 24.65 9.66
CA PRO A 51 -13.41 25.11 10.36
C PRO A 51 -14.66 24.33 9.93
N ARG A 52 -15.47 23.95 10.92
CA ARG A 52 -16.73 23.20 10.75
C ARG A 52 -17.96 24.12 10.58
N ASP A 53 -17.74 25.40 10.29
CA ASP A 53 -18.75 26.47 10.35
C ASP A 53 -20.10 26.08 9.74
N GLY A 54 -21.08 25.78 10.60
CA GLY A 54 -22.47 25.48 10.22
C GLY A 54 -22.69 24.17 9.44
N GLU A 55 -21.65 23.36 9.20
CA GLU A 55 -21.74 22.11 8.44
C GLU A 55 -21.97 20.93 9.40
N GLU A 56 -23.01 20.12 9.13
CA GLU A 56 -23.17 18.85 9.83
C GLU A 56 -21.99 17.91 9.52
N PRO A 57 -21.34 17.31 10.55
CA PRO A 57 -20.20 16.46 10.33
C PRO A 57 -20.57 15.17 9.61
N VAL A 58 -19.87 14.88 8.52
CA VAL A 58 -19.96 13.59 7.83
C VAL A 58 -19.10 12.59 8.60
N ARG A 59 -19.68 11.45 9.01
CA ARG A 59 -19.02 10.41 9.84
C ARG A 59 -19.20 8.99 9.31
N SER A 60 -19.53 8.89 8.03
CA SER A 60 -19.81 7.66 7.31
C SER A 60 -19.03 7.65 6.01
N TYR A 61 -18.85 6.50 5.40
CA TYR A 61 -18.25 6.36 4.08
C TYR A 61 -19.26 6.61 2.95
N ASP A 62 -18.73 6.97 1.78
CA ASP A 62 -19.51 7.15 0.56
C ASP A 62 -20.02 5.80 0.02
N PRO A 63 -21.35 5.58 -0.09
CA PRO A 63 -21.91 4.33 -0.61
C PRO A 63 -21.59 4.07 -2.09
N ARG A 64 -21.11 5.07 -2.83
CA ARG A 64 -20.67 4.90 -4.23
C ARG A 64 -19.27 4.29 -4.33
N ILE A 65 -18.49 4.37 -3.24
CA ILE A 65 -17.10 3.88 -3.19
C ILE A 65 -17.03 2.57 -2.42
N VAL A 66 -17.72 2.48 -1.28
CA VAL A 66 -17.77 1.28 -0.45
C VAL A 66 -19.21 0.86 -0.17
N GLY A 67 -19.57 -0.34 -0.62
CA GLY A 67 -20.79 -1.04 -0.25
C GLY A 67 -20.57 -2.03 0.90
N TRP A 68 -21.65 -2.60 1.43
CA TRP A 68 -21.59 -3.58 2.53
C TRP A 68 -20.84 -4.85 2.13
N GLU A 69 -21.03 -5.29 0.90
CA GLU A 69 -20.29 -6.37 0.27
C GLU A 69 -18.78 -6.08 0.18
N ASN A 70 -18.39 -4.82 -0.05
CA ASN A 70 -16.99 -4.40 -0.16
C ASN A 70 -16.28 -4.28 1.20
N VAL A 71 -17.02 -4.14 2.30
CA VAL A 71 -16.44 -4.03 3.66
C VAL A 71 -16.63 -5.29 4.50
N ALA A 72 -17.37 -6.29 4.03
CA ALA A 72 -17.65 -7.52 4.76
C ALA A 72 -16.37 -8.24 5.25
N TRP A 73 -15.29 -8.17 4.45
CA TRP A 73 -13.98 -8.73 4.82
C TRP A 73 -13.39 -8.13 6.10
N LEU A 74 -13.75 -6.89 6.44
CA LEU A 74 -13.25 -6.21 7.65
C LEU A 74 -13.76 -6.87 8.93
N TYR A 75 -14.92 -7.52 8.88
CA TYR A 75 -15.54 -8.14 10.06
C TYR A 75 -14.99 -9.52 10.39
N LYS A 76 -14.20 -10.12 9.49
CA LYS A 76 -13.59 -11.43 9.72
C LYS A 76 -12.16 -11.27 10.24
N ALA A 77 -11.98 -11.54 11.52
CA ALA A 77 -10.67 -11.58 12.17
C ALA A 77 -10.03 -12.97 12.11
N TYR A 78 -8.73 -12.99 11.86
CA TYR A 78 -7.82 -14.09 12.13
C TYR A 78 -6.86 -13.64 13.22
N CYS A 79 -6.28 -14.56 13.98
CA CYS A 79 -5.44 -14.23 15.12
C CYS A 79 -4.14 -15.01 15.10
N LEU A 80 -3.04 -14.33 15.43
CA LEU A 80 -1.76 -14.95 15.77
C LEU A 80 -1.63 -14.92 17.29
N GLY A 81 -1.42 -16.09 17.88
CA GLY A 81 -1.30 -16.25 19.33
C GLY A 81 -0.25 -17.31 19.66
N HIS A 82 0.27 -17.25 20.88
CA HIS A 82 1.17 -18.26 21.39
C HIS A 82 0.38 -19.34 22.15
N ASN A 83 0.50 -20.59 21.71
CA ASN A 83 -0.05 -21.73 22.43
C ASN A 83 1.10 -22.62 22.93
N PRO A 84 1.42 -22.60 24.24
CA PRO A 84 2.51 -23.40 24.81
C PRO A 84 2.24 -24.91 24.77
N GLN A 85 0.98 -25.33 24.57
CA GLN A 85 0.56 -26.73 24.49
C GLN A 85 0.46 -27.23 23.03
N ALA A 86 0.64 -26.35 22.04
CA ALA A 86 0.62 -26.75 20.64
C ALA A 86 1.88 -27.57 20.29
N ALA A 87 1.69 -28.79 19.79
CA ALA A 87 2.79 -29.57 19.22
C ALA A 87 3.43 -28.76 18.06
N SER A 88 4.76 -28.62 18.10
CA SER A 88 5.55 -27.89 17.10
C SER A 88 5.26 -28.38 15.68
N GLY A 89 4.93 -27.47 14.76
CA GLY A 89 4.92 -27.75 13.32
C GLY A 89 3.55 -27.96 12.64
N LYS A 90 2.42 -27.71 13.32
CA LYS A 90 1.11 -27.62 12.66
C LYS A 90 0.38 -26.36 13.10
N GLY A 91 -0.13 -25.59 12.13
CA GLY A 91 -1.02 -24.47 12.39
C GLY A 91 -2.25 -24.96 13.14
N ASN A 92 -2.26 -24.75 14.46
CA ASN A 92 -3.37 -25.16 15.30
C ASN A 92 -4.36 -24.00 15.35
N TYR A 93 -5.39 -24.07 14.51
CA TYR A 93 -6.58 -23.24 14.64
C TYR A 93 -7.36 -23.69 15.88
N GLY A 94 -6.89 -23.29 17.06
CA GLY A 94 -7.57 -23.53 18.34
C GLY A 94 -8.42 -22.32 18.75
N SER A 95 -9.53 -22.56 19.44
CA SER A 95 -10.18 -21.55 20.27
C SER A 95 -9.21 -21.18 21.41
N GLY A 96 -8.82 -19.90 21.51
CA GLY A 96 -8.00 -19.44 22.63
C GLY A 96 -8.68 -19.73 23.97
N THR A 97 -7.90 -20.13 24.97
CA THR A 97 -8.33 -20.21 26.36
C THR A 97 -7.78 -18.99 27.11
N ASP A 98 -8.50 -18.52 28.14
CA ASP A 98 -8.10 -17.38 28.99
C ASP A 98 -6.74 -17.60 29.70
N ASP A 99 -6.23 -18.84 29.67
CA ASP A 99 -5.01 -19.28 30.37
C ASP A 99 -3.72 -19.16 29.52
N THR A 100 -3.80 -18.68 28.27
CA THR A 100 -2.60 -18.54 27.41
C THR A 100 -1.91 -17.19 27.63
N PRO A 101 -0.64 -17.17 28.07
CA PRO A 101 0.07 -15.92 28.34
C PRO A 101 0.46 -15.21 27.04
N GLY A 102 0.17 -13.91 26.95
CA GLY A 102 0.64 -13.03 25.87
C GLY A 102 -0.49 -12.38 25.05
N PRO A 103 -0.17 -11.37 24.22
CA PRO A 103 -1.18 -10.73 23.38
C PRO A 103 -1.66 -11.68 22.28
N VAL A 104 -2.94 -11.57 21.94
CA VAL A 104 -3.51 -12.14 20.72
C VAL A 104 -3.52 -11.04 19.66
N ILE A 105 -2.88 -11.29 18.52
CA ILE A 105 -2.65 -10.27 17.49
C ILE A 105 -3.63 -10.51 16.33
N PRO A 106 -4.68 -9.68 16.18
CA PRO A 106 -5.69 -9.89 15.17
C PRO A 106 -5.27 -9.29 13.82
N PHE A 107 -5.67 -9.91 12.72
CA PHE A 107 -5.45 -9.42 11.36
C PHE A 107 -6.53 -9.91 10.40
N HIS A 108 -6.69 -9.24 9.26
CA HIS A 108 -7.54 -9.73 8.17
C HIS A 108 -6.77 -10.72 7.29
N GLY A 109 -7.47 -11.73 6.76
CA GLY A 109 -6.83 -12.78 5.93
C GLY A 109 -6.11 -12.22 4.70
N CYS A 110 -6.73 -11.27 3.99
CA CYS A 110 -6.11 -10.62 2.83
C CYS A 110 -4.89 -9.77 3.19
N CYS A 111 -4.85 -9.21 4.40
CA CYS A 111 -3.67 -8.46 4.88
C CYS A 111 -2.52 -9.41 5.20
N PHE A 112 -2.81 -10.58 5.78
CA PHE A 112 -1.79 -11.60 6.01
C PHE A 112 -1.23 -12.16 4.70
N GLU A 113 -2.06 -12.32 3.67
CA GLU A 113 -1.56 -12.66 2.32
C GLU A 113 -0.53 -11.62 1.81
N ILE A 114 -0.82 -10.33 2.00
CA ILE A 114 0.10 -9.24 1.61
C ILE A 114 1.42 -9.34 2.40
N LEU A 115 1.35 -9.59 3.72
CA LEU A 115 2.54 -9.79 4.53
C LEU A 115 3.35 -11.00 4.05
N THR A 116 2.71 -12.14 3.80
CA THR A 116 3.37 -13.35 3.29
C THR A 116 4.10 -13.04 1.99
N ARG A 117 3.46 -12.33 1.04
CA ARG A 117 4.10 -11.89 -0.20
C ARG A 117 5.30 -10.98 0.03
N ALA A 118 5.20 -10.05 0.99
CA ALA A 118 6.30 -9.15 1.32
C ALA A 118 7.50 -9.89 1.93
N LEU A 119 7.26 -10.93 2.74
CA LEU A 119 8.30 -11.71 3.41
C LEU A 119 8.92 -12.79 2.52
N THR A 120 8.13 -13.45 1.68
CA THR A 120 8.54 -14.68 0.98
C THR A 120 8.51 -14.57 -0.54
N GLY A 121 7.91 -13.51 -1.08
CA GLY A 121 7.61 -13.39 -2.51
C GLY A 121 6.49 -14.32 -3.00
N SER A 122 5.83 -15.07 -2.11
CA SER A 122 4.76 -16.03 -2.46
C SER A 122 3.52 -15.86 -1.56
N THR A 123 2.50 -16.69 -1.77
CA THR A 123 1.33 -16.77 -0.87
C THR A 123 1.40 -17.94 0.10
N GLU A 124 2.49 -18.72 0.03
CA GLU A 124 2.69 -19.90 0.86
C GLU A 124 3.15 -19.50 2.25
N THR A 125 2.44 -19.98 3.26
CA THR A 125 2.69 -19.65 4.67
C THR A 125 3.65 -20.65 5.35
N THR A 126 4.02 -21.73 4.66
CA THR A 126 4.91 -22.80 5.17
C THR A 126 6.34 -22.34 5.39
N SER A 127 6.80 -21.33 4.64
CA SER A 127 8.14 -20.75 4.77
C SER A 127 8.23 -19.68 5.88
N LEU A 128 7.11 -19.32 6.51
CA LEU A 128 7.09 -18.33 7.57
C LEU A 128 7.39 -18.96 8.93
N ASP A 129 8.42 -18.44 9.60
CA ASP A 129 8.58 -18.63 11.04
C ASP A 129 7.55 -17.78 11.80
N LEU A 130 6.41 -18.39 12.10
CA LEU A 130 5.31 -17.77 12.84
C LEU A 130 5.69 -17.42 14.29
N LYS A 131 6.69 -18.08 14.87
CA LYS A 131 7.15 -17.78 16.22
C LYS A 131 7.92 -16.46 16.23
N VAL A 132 8.87 -16.31 15.30
CA VAL A 132 9.60 -15.05 15.12
C VAL A 132 8.63 -13.91 14.82
N LEU A 133 7.64 -14.17 13.96
CA LEU A 133 6.63 -13.17 13.63
C LEU A 133 5.79 -12.77 14.85
N TYR A 134 5.36 -13.76 15.66
CA TYR A 134 4.62 -13.50 16.90
C TYR A 134 5.43 -12.68 17.89
N ASP A 135 6.67 -13.09 18.18
CA ASP A 135 7.55 -12.41 19.14
C ASP A 135 7.80 -10.95 18.71
N LEU A 136 8.03 -10.74 17.41
CA LEU A 136 8.19 -9.41 16.83
C LEU A 136 6.94 -8.56 17.01
N MET A 137 5.77 -9.06 16.60
CA MET A 137 4.51 -8.31 16.66
C MET A 137 4.08 -8.07 18.11
N ALA A 138 4.26 -9.04 19.01
CA ALA A 138 3.97 -8.88 20.43
C ALA A 138 4.82 -7.78 21.07
N GLY A 139 6.09 -7.67 20.69
CA GLY A 139 6.97 -6.58 21.10
C GLY A 139 6.63 -5.21 20.52
N LEU A 140 5.76 -5.16 19.51
CA LEU A 140 5.28 -3.92 18.88
C LEU A 140 3.89 -3.51 19.34
N CYS A 141 3.22 -4.27 20.19
CA CYS A 141 1.92 -3.87 20.74
C CYS A 141 2.03 -2.49 21.42
N ASN A 142 1.09 -1.60 21.11
CA ASN A 142 1.00 -0.31 21.79
C ASN A 142 0.57 -0.47 23.26
N GLU A 143 0.58 0.63 24.01
CA GLU A 143 0.25 0.64 25.45
C GLU A 143 -1.15 0.10 25.76
N THR A 144 -2.09 0.25 24.81
CA THR A 144 -3.48 -0.20 24.94
C THR A 144 -3.71 -1.60 24.37
N ALA A 145 -2.66 -2.26 23.85
CA ALA A 145 -2.72 -3.53 23.12
C ALA A 145 -3.74 -3.57 21.97
N SER A 146 -4.10 -2.40 21.42
CA SER A 146 -5.13 -2.27 20.38
C SER A 146 -4.57 -2.31 18.96
N ALA A 147 -3.30 -1.95 18.76
CA ALA A 147 -2.61 -1.97 17.47
C ALA A 147 -1.11 -2.16 17.67
N LEU A 148 -0.37 -2.40 16.58
CA LEU A 148 1.08 -2.36 16.59
C LEU A 148 1.58 -0.92 16.43
N GLN A 149 2.76 -0.63 16.98
CA GLN A 149 3.46 0.65 16.82
C GLN A 149 4.13 0.73 15.43
N LEU A 150 3.30 0.70 14.39
CA LEU A 150 3.69 0.82 12.99
C LEU A 150 3.08 2.07 12.36
N ASN A 151 3.70 2.58 11.30
CA ASN A 151 3.11 3.67 10.54
C ASN A 151 2.06 3.13 9.54
N TYR A 152 0.78 3.16 9.93
CA TYR A 152 -0.36 2.74 9.09
C TYR A 152 -0.83 3.80 8.08
N GLY A 153 -0.29 5.02 8.15
CA GLY A 153 -0.74 6.20 7.43
C GLY A 153 -1.63 7.12 8.27
N GLU A 154 -1.65 8.41 7.90
CA GLU A 154 -2.31 9.47 8.66
C GLU A 154 -3.83 9.29 8.76
N ASP A 155 -4.47 8.78 7.71
CA ASP A 155 -5.91 8.53 7.67
C ASP A 155 -6.32 7.43 8.67
N ILE A 156 -5.50 6.38 8.79
CA ILE A 156 -5.70 5.32 9.78
C ILE A 156 -5.45 5.84 11.19
N ARG A 157 -4.37 6.61 11.39
CA ARG A 157 -4.05 7.22 12.68
C ARG A 157 -5.21 8.08 13.20
N ARG A 158 -5.88 8.81 12.32
CA ARG A 158 -7.08 9.63 12.64
C ARG A 158 -8.32 8.79 12.91
N ALA A 159 -8.46 7.65 12.25
CA ALA A 159 -9.57 6.72 12.44
C ALA A 159 -9.44 5.88 13.73
N GLN A 160 -8.21 5.66 14.21
CA GLN A 160 -7.93 4.92 15.44
C GLN A 160 -8.18 5.79 16.68
N GLY A 161 -8.94 5.25 17.63
CA GLY A 161 -9.32 5.93 18.86
C GLY A 161 -9.91 4.94 19.84
N ARG A 162 -10.89 5.37 20.65
CA ARG A 162 -11.63 4.44 21.50
C ARG A 162 -12.48 3.47 20.68
N TYR A 163 -13.03 3.96 19.58
CA TYR A 163 -13.80 3.22 18.59
C TYR A 163 -13.25 3.52 17.20
N TRP A 164 -13.49 2.65 16.23
CA TRP A 164 -13.21 2.97 14.82
C TRP A 164 -14.04 4.16 14.33
N GLU A 165 -13.39 5.18 13.78
CA GLU A 165 -14.05 6.32 13.14
C GLU A 165 -13.98 6.24 11.60
N CYS A 166 -15.13 6.30 10.94
CA CYS A 166 -15.19 6.35 9.47
C CYS A 166 -14.85 7.76 8.98
N ILE A 167 -13.62 7.94 8.49
CA ILE A 167 -13.14 9.21 7.95
C ILE A 167 -13.63 9.38 6.50
N PRO A 168 -14.51 10.36 6.21
CA PRO A 168 -14.96 10.65 4.84
C PRO A 168 -13.78 11.09 3.99
N GLY A 169 -13.65 10.59 2.77
CA GLY A 169 -12.49 10.80 1.89
C GLY A 169 -11.36 9.78 2.08
N ALA A 170 -11.39 8.98 3.14
CA ALA A 170 -10.43 7.90 3.37
C ALA A 170 -11.02 6.51 3.07
N GLU A 171 -12.07 6.44 2.23
CA GLU A 171 -12.77 5.20 1.89
C GLU A 171 -11.81 4.13 1.35
N TYR A 172 -10.71 4.55 0.71
CA TYR A 172 -9.68 3.64 0.22
C TYR A 172 -9.14 2.71 1.32
N CYS A 173 -9.06 3.15 2.57
CA CYS A 173 -8.64 2.31 3.70
C CYS A 173 -9.55 1.10 3.94
N ALA A 174 -10.85 1.23 3.64
CA ALA A 174 -11.87 0.20 3.83
C ALA A 174 -12.09 -0.68 2.58
N THR A 175 -11.54 -0.30 1.43
CA THR A 175 -11.67 -1.07 0.19
C THR A 175 -10.83 -2.34 0.23
N HIS A 176 -11.33 -3.44 -0.34
CA HIS A 176 -10.64 -4.71 -0.30
C HIS A 176 -9.29 -4.64 -1.05
N PRO A 177 -8.15 -4.99 -0.41
CA PRO A 177 -6.84 -4.75 -1.01
C PRO A 177 -6.44 -5.80 -2.06
N THR A 178 -6.85 -7.06 -1.95
CA THR A 178 -6.45 -8.12 -2.91
C THR A 178 -7.47 -8.32 -4.02
N GLU A 179 -8.76 -8.41 -3.69
CA GLU A 179 -9.89 -8.38 -4.64
C GLU A 179 -10.14 -6.96 -5.21
N THR A 180 -9.55 -6.68 -6.37
CA THR A 180 -9.73 -5.42 -7.09
C THR A 180 -10.52 -5.67 -8.39
N PRO A 181 -11.87 -5.68 -8.35
CA PRO A 181 -12.69 -5.89 -9.54
C PRO A 181 -12.44 -4.79 -10.57
N GLY A 182 -12.55 -5.12 -11.85
CA GLY A 182 -12.31 -4.17 -12.95
C GLY A 182 -10.84 -3.94 -13.30
N LEU A 183 -9.89 -4.16 -12.39
CA LEU A 183 -8.45 -3.94 -12.65
C LEU A 183 -7.95 -4.75 -13.86
N GLU A 184 -8.30 -6.02 -13.95
CA GLU A 184 -7.89 -6.89 -15.07
C GLU A 184 -8.45 -6.40 -16.42
N GLN A 185 -9.69 -5.93 -16.41
CA GLN A 185 -10.33 -5.42 -17.61
C GLN A 185 -9.70 -4.09 -18.03
N PHE A 186 -9.44 -3.20 -17.07
CA PHE A 186 -8.76 -1.93 -17.28
C PHE A 186 -7.35 -2.12 -17.87
N LEU A 187 -6.55 -3.03 -17.30
CA LEU A 187 -5.20 -3.31 -17.80
C LEU A 187 -5.21 -3.90 -19.24
N ARG A 188 -6.29 -4.59 -19.62
CA ARG A 188 -6.43 -5.25 -20.93
C ARG A 188 -7.01 -4.38 -22.02
N THR A 189 -7.94 -3.49 -21.69
CA THR A 189 -8.72 -2.74 -22.69
C THR A 189 -8.32 -1.28 -22.65
N ASP A 190 -8.48 -0.61 -21.51
CA ASP A 190 -8.29 0.83 -21.42
C ASP A 190 -6.82 1.23 -21.63
N MET A 191 -5.89 0.45 -21.08
CA MET A 191 -4.46 0.66 -21.33
C MET A 191 -4.02 0.36 -22.77
N VAL A 192 -4.70 -0.58 -23.44
CA VAL A 192 -4.39 -0.96 -24.82
C VAL A 192 -5.00 0.03 -25.81
N GLU A 193 -6.10 0.67 -25.45
CA GLU A 193 -6.75 1.67 -26.31
C GLU A 193 -6.19 3.07 -26.07
N ASP A 194 -5.67 3.36 -24.88
CA ASP A 194 -5.10 4.66 -24.57
C ASP A 194 -3.72 4.86 -25.22
N SER A 195 -3.73 5.61 -26.33
CA SER A 195 -2.55 6.10 -27.05
C SER A 195 -1.55 6.86 -26.16
N SER A 196 -1.97 7.37 -25.00
CA SER A 196 -1.10 8.00 -24.03
C SER A 196 -0.01 7.04 -23.56
N PHE A 197 -0.27 5.74 -23.40
CA PHE A 197 0.74 4.77 -22.96
C PHE A 197 1.69 4.31 -24.07
N ARG A 198 1.46 4.71 -25.32
CA ARG A 198 2.27 4.29 -26.48
C ARG A 198 3.18 5.37 -27.05
N LYS A 199 3.10 6.62 -26.56
CA LYS A 199 3.92 7.69 -27.15
C LYS A 199 5.42 7.37 -26.92
N PRO A 200 6.25 7.55 -27.96
CA PRO A 200 7.68 7.30 -27.87
C PRO A 200 8.37 8.29 -26.91
N TYR A 201 9.59 7.95 -26.50
CA TYR A 201 10.43 8.83 -25.72
C TYR A 201 10.83 10.07 -26.55
N THR A 202 10.93 11.23 -25.90
CA THR A 202 11.35 12.47 -26.56
C THR A 202 12.83 12.44 -26.88
N GLU A 203 13.23 12.60 -28.14
CA GLU A 203 14.63 12.75 -28.51
C GLU A 203 15.21 14.08 -27.97
N PHE A 204 16.44 14.04 -27.48
CA PHE A 204 17.14 15.25 -27.05
C PHE A 204 18.61 15.20 -27.44
N ASP A 205 19.14 16.35 -27.86
CA ASP A 205 20.54 16.52 -28.22
C ASP A 205 21.40 16.77 -26.97
N LEU A 206 22.38 15.89 -26.77
CA LEU A 206 23.36 15.97 -25.69
C LEU A 206 24.54 16.90 -26.03
N ASN A 207 24.68 17.33 -27.29
CA ASN A 207 25.81 18.10 -27.75
C ASN A 207 25.80 19.55 -27.22
N GLY A 208 27.00 20.08 -26.91
CA GLY A 208 27.23 21.51 -26.70
C GLY A 208 26.83 22.10 -25.34
N ARG A 209 26.56 21.29 -24.30
CA ARG A 209 26.08 21.79 -23.00
C ARG A 209 27.17 21.88 -21.93
N SER A 210 27.12 22.97 -21.15
CA SER A 210 27.94 23.23 -19.97
C SER A 210 27.05 23.61 -18.78
N PRO A 211 27.30 23.07 -17.56
CA PRO A 211 28.40 22.17 -17.21
C PRO A 211 28.16 20.73 -17.68
N VAL A 212 29.25 20.01 -17.92
CA VAL A 212 29.22 18.58 -18.26
C VAL A 212 28.74 17.79 -17.05
N SER A 213 27.68 17.00 -17.22
CA SER A 213 27.14 16.15 -16.16
C SER A 213 28.21 15.18 -15.63
N PRO A 214 28.38 15.04 -14.30
CA PRO A 214 29.33 14.08 -13.74
C PRO A 214 28.97 12.64 -14.13
N PHE A 215 27.68 12.34 -14.32
CA PHE A 215 27.20 11.03 -14.77
C PHE A 215 27.60 10.71 -16.21
N GLY A 216 27.82 11.72 -17.06
CA GLY A 216 28.30 11.51 -18.43
C GLY A 216 29.73 10.96 -18.51
N LYS A 217 30.47 10.94 -17.40
CA LYS A 217 31.82 10.35 -17.30
C LYS A 217 31.82 8.90 -16.82
N LEU A 218 30.68 8.40 -16.34
CA LEU A 218 30.56 7.03 -15.84
C LEU A 218 30.13 6.08 -16.96
N PRO A 219 30.54 4.80 -16.91
CA PRO A 219 29.96 3.77 -17.78
C PRO A 219 28.45 3.70 -17.60
N LEU A 220 27.73 3.43 -18.70
CA LEU A 220 26.26 3.42 -18.74
C LEU A 220 25.67 2.44 -17.72
N GLU A 221 26.34 1.31 -17.50
CA GLU A 221 25.95 0.25 -16.58
C GLU A 221 25.98 0.74 -15.13
N ILE A 222 26.96 1.57 -14.77
CA ILE A 222 27.06 2.16 -13.42
C ILE A 222 25.93 3.17 -13.21
N VAL A 223 25.65 4.00 -14.22
CA VAL A 223 24.54 4.96 -14.16
C VAL A 223 23.20 4.22 -14.05
N TYR A 224 23.01 3.15 -14.81
CA TYR A 224 21.83 2.28 -14.74
C TYR A 224 21.65 1.71 -13.33
N GLN A 225 22.74 1.18 -12.75
CA GLN A 225 22.71 0.61 -11.40
C GLN A 225 22.39 1.68 -10.33
N ILE A 226 23.02 2.85 -10.40
CA ILE A 226 22.69 3.98 -9.52
C ILE A 226 21.19 4.30 -9.63
N CYS A 227 20.67 4.45 -10.84
CA CYS A 227 19.25 4.75 -11.06
C CYS A 227 18.32 3.66 -10.51
N SER A 228 18.71 2.38 -10.59
CA SER A 228 17.92 1.26 -10.10
C SER A 228 17.79 1.19 -8.58
N TYR A 229 18.65 1.89 -7.82
CA TYR A 229 18.58 1.97 -6.36
C TYR A 229 17.91 3.25 -5.84
N LEU A 230 17.50 4.16 -6.72
CA LEU A 230 16.84 5.39 -6.32
C LEU A 230 15.33 5.16 -6.20
N PRO A 231 14.69 5.67 -5.13
CA PRO A 231 13.23 5.76 -5.07
C PRO A 231 12.68 6.55 -6.26
N GLY A 232 11.46 6.23 -6.68
CA GLY A 232 10.76 6.89 -7.79
C GLY A 232 10.88 8.41 -7.87
N ASP A 233 10.61 9.11 -6.77
CA ASP A 233 10.65 10.58 -6.73
C ASP A 233 12.07 11.13 -6.90
N SER A 234 13.06 10.48 -6.26
CA SER A 234 14.47 10.82 -6.42
C SER A 234 14.96 10.59 -7.84
N LEU A 235 14.54 9.48 -8.46
CA LEU A 235 14.85 9.19 -9.86
C LEU A 235 14.22 10.21 -10.81
N ARG A 236 12.97 10.62 -10.54
CA ARG A 236 12.26 11.66 -11.29
C ARG A 236 12.97 13.00 -11.19
N ALA A 237 13.31 13.44 -9.98
CA ALA A 237 14.04 14.69 -9.74
C ALA A 237 15.42 14.66 -10.41
N LEU A 238 16.16 13.56 -10.28
CA LEU A 238 17.47 13.41 -10.90
C LEU A 238 17.41 13.41 -12.43
N SER A 239 16.39 12.77 -13.00
CA SER A 239 16.14 12.78 -14.46
C SER A 239 15.81 14.18 -14.98
N GLN A 240 15.15 15.02 -14.18
CA GLN A 240 14.88 16.43 -14.54
C GLN A 240 16.13 17.30 -14.42
N ALA A 241 17.02 17.01 -13.47
CA ALA A 241 18.24 17.77 -13.22
C ALA A 241 19.40 17.41 -14.18
N SER A 242 19.40 16.20 -14.77
CA SER A 242 20.51 15.69 -15.59
C SER A 242 20.02 15.00 -16.86
N LEU A 243 20.31 15.59 -18.02
CA LEU A 243 20.00 14.99 -19.33
C LEU A 243 20.70 13.65 -19.56
N SER A 244 21.91 13.46 -19.00
CA SER A 244 22.60 12.16 -19.07
C SER A 244 21.75 11.08 -18.39
N ILE A 245 21.17 11.37 -17.22
CA ILE A 245 20.24 10.45 -16.53
C ILE A 245 18.94 10.32 -17.29
N GLN A 246 18.42 11.42 -17.85
CA GLN A 246 17.23 11.38 -18.69
C GLN A 246 17.42 10.42 -19.87
N SER A 247 18.59 10.41 -20.49
CA SER A 247 18.96 9.50 -21.59
C SER A 247 18.95 8.04 -21.16
N VAL A 248 19.58 7.71 -20.03
CA VAL A 248 19.61 6.32 -19.52
C VAL A 248 18.20 5.83 -19.20
N THR A 249 17.38 6.70 -18.61
CA THR A 249 15.98 6.41 -18.30
C THR A 249 15.04 6.50 -19.52
N GLN A 250 15.55 6.50 -20.76
CA GLN A 250 14.73 6.25 -21.95
C GLN A 250 14.67 4.77 -22.32
N ASP A 251 15.55 3.94 -21.77
CA ASP A 251 15.45 2.50 -21.97
C ASP A 251 14.12 1.98 -21.39
N ASN A 252 13.28 1.42 -22.26
CA ASN A 252 11.98 0.90 -21.87
C ASN A 252 12.11 -0.33 -20.94
N TRP A 253 13.20 -1.10 -21.11
CA TRP A 253 13.48 -2.26 -20.28
C TRP A 253 13.86 -1.87 -18.85
N PHE A 254 14.60 -0.76 -18.67
CA PHE A 254 14.84 -0.15 -17.37
C PHE A 254 13.53 0.03 -16.59
N TRP A 255 12.53 0.71 -17.19
CA TRP A 255 11.26 0.96 -16.50
C TRP A 255 10.44 -0.30 -16.24
N LYS A 256 10.50 -1.29 -17.15
CA LYS A 256 9.86 -2.59 -16.92
C LYS A 256 10.43 -3.27 -15.67
N ARG A 257 11.76 -3.31 -15.52
CA ARG A 257 12.42 -3.83 -14.32
C ARG A 257 12.16 -2.97 -13.09
N PHE A 258 12.16 -1.65 -13.26
CA PHE A 258 11.93 -0.71 -12.17
C PHE A 258 10.53 -0.89 -11.56
N ILE A 259 9.48 -1.09 -12.37
CA ILE A 259 8.14 -1.43 -11.88
C ILE A 259 8.16 -2.74 -11.07
N GLN A 260 8.84 -3.78 -11.56
CA GLN A 260 8.91 -5.06 -10.84
C GLN A 260 9.57 -4.94 -9.46
N TRP A 261 10.48 -3.99 -9.31
CA TRP A 261 11.25 -3.76 -8.08
C TRP A 261 10.61 -2.73 -7.13
N GLU A 262 10.20 -1.54 -7.62
CA GLU A 262 9.59 -0.46 -6.81
C GLU A 262 8.10 -0.68 -6.52
N MET A 263 7.41 -1.49 -7.33
CA MET A 263 5.97 -1.75 -7.17
C MET A 263 5.67 -3.23 -6.93
N PRO A 264 6.30 -3.89 -5.93
CA PRO A 264 6.10 -5.32 -5.69
C PRO A 264 4.67 -5.63 -5.20
N TRP A 265 3.99 -4.66 -4.59
CA TRP A 265 2.56 -4.70 -4.29
C TRP A 265 1.69 -4.80 -5.55
N PHE A 266 2.21 -4.46 -6.73
CA PHE A 266 1.50 -4.61 -8.00
C PHE A 266 1.82 -5.95 -8.67
N TRP A 267 1.62 -7.05 -7.94
CA TRP A 267 2.02 -8.40 -8.33
C TRP A 267 1.47 -8.91 -9.67
N LYS A 268 0.48 -8.24 -10.28
CA LYS A 268 0.02 -8.55 -11.64
C LYS A 268 1.15 -8.44 -12.67
N PHE A 269 2.09 -7.52 -12.47
CA PHE A 269 3.30 -7.39 -13.29
C PHE A 269 4.33 -8.49 -13.05
N GLN A 270 4.27 -9.17 -11.91
CA GLN A 270 5.16 -10.28 -11.57
C GLN A 270 4.59 -11.61 -12.07
N THR A 271 3.26 -11.77 -12.07
CA THR A 271 2.59 -13.02 -12.48
C THR A 271 2.39 -13.19 -13.99
N SER A 272 2.72 -12.20 -14.82
CA SER A 272 2.45 -12.21 -16.27
C SER A 272 3.37 -13.13 -17.10
N HIS A 273 4.02 -14.12 -16.48
CA HIS A 273 4.97 -15.02 -17.15
C HIS A 273 4.32 -16.03 -18.12
N GLY A 274 2.99 -16.12 -18.19
CA GLY A 274 2.30 -17.04 -19.10
C GLY A 274 1.07 -16.43 -19.76
N SER A 275 1.16 -16.20 -21.08
CA SER A 275 0.02 -16.10 -22.02
C SER A 275 -0.78 -14.78 -22.15
N LYS A 276 -0.50 -13.72 -21.38
CA LYS A 276 -1.16 -12.40 -21.57
C LYS A 276 -0.14 -11.26 -21.42
N SER A 277 0.72 -11.10 -22.43
CA SER A 277 1.71 -10.02 -22.44
C SER A 277 1.04 -8.66 -22.61
N PHE A 278 1.58 -7.66 -21.90
CA PHE A 278 1.36 -6.25 -22.25
C PHE A 278 1.71 -5.99 -23.74
N PRO A 279 1.12 -4.97 -24.38
CA PRO A 279 1.46 -4.60 -25.74
C PRO A 279 2.98 -4.42 -25.93
N PRO A 280 3.53 -4.85 -27.08
CA PRO A 280 4.97 -4.77 -27.32
C PRO A 280 5.49 -3.33 -27.40
N ASP A 281 4.62 -2.37 -27.75
CA ASP A 281 4.89 -0.94 -27.89
C ASP A 281 4.57 -0.13 -26.63
N LEU A 282 4.29 -0.80 -25.51
CA LEU A 282 3.97 -0.13 -24.25
C LEU A 282 5.16 0.68 -23.70
N ASN A 283 4.93 1.95 -23.40
CA ASN A 283 5.89 2.81 -22.72
C ASN A 283 5.83 2.60 -21.20
N TYR A 284 6.75 1.79 -20.66
CA TYR A 284 6.78 1.44 -19.24
C TYR A 284 7.09 2.66 -18.34
N LYS A 285 7.79 3.69 -18.83
CA LYS A 285 7.99 4.94 -18.06
C LYS A 285 6.68 5.64 -17.78
N ARG A 286 5.85 5.78 -18.82
CA ARG A 286 4.56 6.47 -18.69
C ARG A 286 3.59 5.68 -17.84
N LEU A 287 3.58 4.37 -18.03
CA LEU A 287 2.84 3.46 -17.19
C LEU A 287 3.27 3.56 -15.72
N TYR A 288 4.57 3.55 -15.43
CA TYR A 288 5.08 3.72 -14.08
C TYR A 288 4.59 5.04 -13.46
N LEU A 289 4.77 6.17 -14.16
CA LEU A 289 4.36 7.49 -13.67
C LEU A 289 2.85 7.56 -13.42
N TRP A 290 2.06 6.93 -14.29
CA TRP A 290 0.62 6.87 -14.13
C TRP A 290 0.21 5.96 -12.97
N LEU A 291 0.76 4.75 -12.86
CA LEU A 291 0.50 3.83 -11.74
C LEU A 291 0.88 4.48 -10.42
N ASP A 292 2.08 5.05 -10.33
CA ASP A 292 2.58 5.74 -9.15
C ASP A 292 1.61 6.84 -8.69
N LYS A 293 1.15 7.67 -9.62
CA LYS A 293 0.19 8.74 -9.33
C LYS A 293 -1.17 8.19 -8.90
N MET A 294 -1.70 7.22 -9.63
CA MET A 294 -3.09 6.78 -9.45
C MET A 294 -3.26 5.91 -8.21
N THR A 295 -2.26 5.09 -7.85
CA THR A 295 -2.29 4.19 -6.69
C THR A 295 -1.66 4.79 -5.44
N ALA A 296 -1.10 6.01 -5.50
CA ALA A 296 -0.65 6.72 -4.32
C ALA A 296 -1.84 6.94 -3.36
N PRO A 297 -1.79 6.42 -2.11
CA PRO A 297 -2.82 6.65 -1.11
C PRO A 297 -2.99 8.14 -0.87
N ARG A 298 -4.20 8.66 -1.08
CA ARG A 298 -4.51 10.07 -0.91
C ARG A 298 -5.91 10.25 -0.35
N TYR A 299 -6.11 11.35 0.36
CA TYR A 299 -7.43 11.75 0.80
C TYR A 299 -8.30 12.16 -0.40
N GLY A 300 -9.55 11.71 -0.41
CA GLY A 300 -10.52 11.99 -1.46
C GLY A 300 -10.35 11.14 -2.72
N MET A 301 -9.83 9.90 -2.61
CA MET A 301 -9.78 8.98 -3.75
C MET A 301 -11.18 8.50 -4.15
N ASP A 302 -11.47 8.54 -5.45
CA ASP A 302 -12.75 8.14 -6.05
C ASP A 302 -12.61 7.18 -7.24
N ASP A 303 -11.38 6.82 -7.65
CA ASP A 303 -11.12 5.86 -8.73
C ASP A 303 -11.38 4.42 -8.25
N LEU A 304 -12.59 3.92 -8.48
CA LEU A 304 -13.04 2.60 -8.04
C LEU A 304 -12.18 1.43 -8.57
N THR A 305 -11.52 1.61 -9.71
CA THR A 305 -10.70 0.55 -10.33
C THR A 305 -9.39 0.37 -9.58
N LEU A 306 -8.81 1.46 -9.06
CA LEU A 306 -7.48 1.48 -8.47
C LEU A 306 -7.48 1.71 -6.96
N ILE A 307 -8.61 2.05 -6.36
CA ILE A 307 -8.70 2.38 -4.93
C ILE A 307 -8.25 1.21 -4.04
N GLY A 308 -8.64 -0.03 -4.37
CA GLY A 308 -8.16 -1.22 -3.64
C GLY A 308 -6.66 -1.47 -3.85
N VAL A 309 -6.12 -1.11 -5.01
CA VAL A 309 -4.66 -1.16 -5.27
C VAL A 309 -3.93 -0.13 -4.42
N ALA A 310 -4.50 1.05 -4.22
CA ALA A 310 -3.94 2.06 -3.32
C ALA A 310 -3.94 1.57 -1.86
N ASN A 311 -5.02 0.92 -1.41
CA ASN A 311 -5.04 0.29 -0.08
C ASN A 311 -3.98 -0.79 0.05
N ARG A 312 -3.81 -1.63 -0.98
CA ARG A 312 -2.76 -2.64 -1.04
C ARG A 312 -1.36 -2.04 -0.95
N ARG A 313 -1.06 -0.99 -1.73
CA ARG A 313 0.21 -0.26 -1.68
C ARG A 313 0.50 0.27 -0.27
N ARG A 314 -0.51 0.83 0.40
CA ARG A 314 -0.40 1.28 1.80
C ARG A 314 -0.07 0.13 2.75
N ILE A 315 -0.85 -0.96 2.70
CA ILE A 315 -0.65 -2.13 3.58
C ILE A 315 0.71 -2.76 3.33
N TRP A 316 1.17 -2.79 2.07
CA TRP A 316 2.50 -3.25 1.72
C TRP A 316 3.60 -2.45 2.44
N GLY A 317 3.51 -1.12 2.45
CA GLY A 317 4.46 -0.28 3.21
C GLY A 317 4.44 -0.51 4.73
N VAL A 318 3.33 -0.99 5.29
CA VAL A 318 3.28 -1.47 6.69
C VAL A 318 3.99 -2.81 6.83
N CYS A 319 3.78 -3.72 5.87
CA CYS A 319 4.42 -5.03 5.86
C CYS A 319 5.94 -4.92 5.68
N GLU A 320 6.44 -3.95 4.91
CA GLU A 320 7.88 -3.69 4.76
C GLU A 320 8.54 -3.27 6.07
N GLN A 321 7.86 -2.47 6.90
CA GLN A 321 8.35 -2.13 8.25
C GLN A 321 8.50 -3.36 9.15
N LEU A 322 7.70 -4.41 8.93
CA LEU A 322 7.82 -5.69 9.62
C LEU A 322 8.89 -6.58 8.99
N ALA A 323 8.96 -6.64 7.66
CA ALA A 323 9.91 -7.45 6.89
C ALA A 323 11.36 -7.10 7.26
N ASP A 324 11.69 -5.81 7.31
CA ASP A 324 13.02 -5.35 7.71
C ASP A 324 13.45 -5.85 9.09
N ARG A 325 12.50 -5.98 10.02
CA ARG A 325 12.77 -6.45 11.40
C ARG A 325 12.80 -7.97 11.49
N TYR A 326 11.93 -8.62 10.71
CA TYR A 326 11.86 -10.06 10.61
C TYR A 326 13.17 -10.65 10.08
N ASP A 327 13.67 -10.12 8.96
CA ASP A 327 14.93 -10.57 8.35
C ASP A 327 16.14 -10.38 9.25
N ARG A 328 16.19 -9.28 10.01
CA ARG A 328 17.26 -9.04 11.00
C ARG A 328 17.22 -10.06 12.12
N THR A 329 16.03 -10.37 12.63
CA THR A 329 15.84 -11.33 13.71
C THR A 329 16.25 -12.74 13.25
N LEU A 330 15.86 -13.15 12.05
CA LEU A 330 16.25 -14.44 11.48
C LEU A 330 17.78 -14.55 11.34
N ARG A 331 18.44 -13.53 10.78
CA ARG A 331 19.91 -13.53 10.63
C ARG A 331 20.63 -13.62 11.97
N GLN A 332 20.13 -12.93 13.01
CA GLN A 332 20.70 -13.01 14.36
C GLN A 332 20.55 -14.41 14.96
N GLN A 333 19.39 -15.05 14.81
CA GLN A 333 19.18 -16.41 15.30
C GLN A 333 20.08 -17.42 14.59
N THR A 334 20.27 -17.29 13.27
CA THR A 334 21.19 -18.15 12.52
C THR A 334 22.65 -17.94 12.96
N ALA A 335 23.05 -16.71 13.24
CA ALA A 335 24.42 -16.40 13.70
C ALA A 335 24.72 -16.89 15.13
N VAL A 336 23.72 -16.96 16.02
CA VAL A 336 23.86 -17.49 17.38
C VAL A 336 23.88 -19.03 17.41
N ALA A 337 23.29 -19.67 16.39
CA ALA A 337 23.25 -21.13 16.26
C ALA A 337 24.48 -21.74 15.56
N ALA A 338 25.37 -20.92 15.00
CA ALA A 338 26.58 -21.32 14.28
C ALA A 338 27.83 -21.22 15.18
#